data_AF-A0A1G5WW98-F1
#
_entry.id   AF-A0A1G5WW98-F1
#
_cell.length_a   1.000
_cell.length_b   1.000
_cell.length_c   1.000
_cell.angle_alpha   90.00
_cell.angle_beta   90.00
_cell.angle_gamma   90.00
#
_symmetry.space_group_name_H-M   'P 1'
#
loop_
_entity.id
_entity.type
_entity.pdbx_description
1 polymer ?
#
loop_
_entity_poly.entity_id
_entity_poly.type
_entity_poly.pdbx_seq_one_letter_code
_entity_poly.pdbx_strand_id
1 'polypeptide(L)'
;MGIIELLLLAIGLSMDAFAVSVCKGIETKKATVRQILLCGIWFGCFQGLMPFIGYVLGSRLEFIINKVAPWLAFILLLIIGVNMIREAFSSEEEETRAGFDVKSMFILAVATSIDALAVGITFVAVPVTLINASPFVNTVIACLIIAATTFIISSLGVRIGNVFGTRYKSGAEAAGGFVLVFIGLKILLEHLGVLEFMDNGDVLFELLIPFIGTVLGSALVFIMDKELKDDFKNIMTGMAGGIMMACSMWTLLYPSILRGKVLTAAIGFIIGIGFQYLLDKVVPHAHAFTGAEEGPSSTLKHTFRVMMSEVIHHVPEGMAIGVMLAGALNGADEVSMTATIALIIGIAIQNIPEGALVSAPIRVEGEGKNKAFLMGVISGIVEPLLGIAMIILVSAFPGILLFVMALTGGAIAFLVIEEHIPAMHTGRHSDKGTLSFALFFCLMMILTFLSR
;
A
#
# COMPACT_ATOMS: atom_id res chain seq x y z
N MET A 1 25.55 2.14 18.47
CA MET A 1 24.70 2.77 17.43
C MET A 1 24.92 4.27 17.46
N GLY A 2 25.25 4.90 16.32
CA GLY A 2 25.51 6.33 16.22
C GLY A 2 24.24 7.16 15.98
N ILE A 3 24.42 8.46 15.74
CA ILE A 3 23.30 9.41 15.55
C ILE A 3 22.53 9.17 14.25
N ILE A 4 23.21 8.75 13.18
CA ILE A 4 22.57 8.53 11.87
C ILE A 4 21.66 7.30 11.93
N GLU A 5 22.14 6.18 12.46
CA GLU A 5 21.32 4.98 12.59
C GLU A 5 20.16 5.21 13.56
N LEU A 6 20.37 5.98 14.63
CA LEU A 6 19.31 6.37 15.55
C LEU A 6 18.23 7.24 14.89
N LEU A 7 18.60 8.20 14.04
CA LEU A 7 17.64 9.05 13.33
C LEU A 7 16.83 8.26 12.31
N LEU A 8 17.48 7.34 11.58
CA LEU A 8 16.80 6.44 10.65
C LEU A 8 15.82 5.53 11.40
N LEU A 9 16.26 4.94 12.51
CA LEU A 9 15.42 4.13 13.39
C LEU A 9 14.24 4.94 13.97
N ALA A 10 14.47 6.20 14.38
CA ALA A 10 13.43 7.06 14.90
C ALA A 10 12.35 7.40 13.86
N ILE A 11 12.75 7.57 12.59
CA ILE A 11 11.80 7.77 11.49
C ILE A 11 11.01 6.48 11.24
N GLY A 12 11.69 5.33 11.13
CA GLY A 12 11.03 4.03 10.93
C GLY A 12 10.02 3.71 12.02
N LEU A 13 10.41 3.82 13.29
CA LEU A 13 9.51 3.64 14.44
C LEU A 13 8.33 4.63 14.46
N SER A 14 8.42 5.76 13.76
CA SER A 14 7.33 6.75 13.76
C SER A 14 6.25 6.44 12.73
N MET A 15 6.43 5.46 11.84
CA MET A 15 5.57 5.24 10.67
C MET A 15 4.16 4.75 11.05
N ASP A 16 4.04 3.84 12.02
CA ASP A 16 2.73 3.37 12.48
C ASP A 16 1.93 4.50 13.15
N ALA A 17 2.60 5.27 14.02
CA ALA A 17 2.03 6.46 14.65
C ALA A 17 1.65 7.54 13.62
N PHE A 18 2.43 7.71 12.56
CA PHE A 18 2.13 8.62 11.45
C PHE A 18 0.85 8.21 10.73
N ALA A 19 0.74 6.94 10.35
CA ALA A 19 -0.41 6.41 9.64
C ALA A 19 -1.70 6.57 10.45
N VAL A 20 -1.66 6.25 11.75
CA VAL A 20 -2.79 6.47 12.66
C VAL A 20 -3.10 7.96 12.82
N SER A 21 -2.08 8.83 12.89
CA SER A 21 -2.27 10.27 12.97
C SER A 21 -2.94 10.86 11.72
N VAL A 22 -2.60 10.36 10.54
CA VAL A 22 -3.30 10.71 9.28
C VAL A 22 -4.77 10.31 9.36
N CYS A 23 -5.07 9.09 9.82
CA CYS A 23 -6.44 8.62 10.02
C CYS A 23 -7.22 9.51 10.99
N LYS A 24 -6.62 9.90 12.12
CA LYS A 24 -7.23 10.85 13.07
C LYS A 24 -7.46 12.23 12.46
N GLY A 25 -6.54 12.70 11.63
CA GLY A 25 -6.70 13.93 10.87
C GLY A 25 -7.93 13.88 9.96
N ILE A 26 -8.12 12.75 9.27
CA ILE A 26 -9.23 12.50 8.35
C ILE A 26 -10.59 12.53 9.07
N GLU A 27 -10.70 11.84 10.20
CA GLU A 27 -11.93 11.82 11.04
C GLU A 27 -12.30 13.20 11.58
N THR A 28 -11.37 14.15 11.61
CA THR A 28 -11.57 15.46 12.21
C THR A 28 -12.10 16.45 11.19
N LYS A 29 -13.31 17.00 11.39
CA LYS A 29 -13.86 18.06 10.52
C LYS A 29 -12.96 19.30 10.42
N LYS A 30 -12.30 19.73 11.50
CA LYS A 30 -11.34 20.84 11.49
C LYS A 30 -10.37 20.67 12.65
N ALA A 31 -9.17 20.20 12.35
CA ALA A 31 -8.17 19.94 13.36
C ALA A 31 -7.68 21.27 13.95
N THR A 32 -7.97 21.46 15.24
CA THR A 32 -7.41 22.58 16.00
C THR A 32 -5.92 22.34 16.23
N VAL A 33 -5.14 23.41 16.37
CA VAL A 33 -3.72 23.32 16.75
C VAL A 33 -3.53 22.48 18.02
N ARG A 34 -4.49 22.58 18.96
CA ARG A 34 -4.51 21.76 20.18
C ARG A 34 -4.61 20.26 19.88
N GLN A 35 -5.47 19.82 18.97
CA GLN A 35 -5.62 18.40 18.62
C GLN A 35 -4.40 17.85 17.89
N ILE A 36 -3.82 18.64 16.98
CA ILE A 36 -2.58 18.30 16.27
C ILE A 36 -1.45 18.06 17.28
N LEU A 37 -1.24 19.02 18.18
CA LEU A 37 -0.21 18.92 19.22
C LEU A 37 -0.51 17.78 20.21
N LEU A 38 -1.77 17.58 20.59
CA LEU A 38 -2.16 16.51 21.51
C LEU A 38 -1.89 15.13 20.91
N CYS A 39 -2.18 14.94 19.62
CA CYS A 39 -1.85 13.72 18.89
C CYS A 39 -0.33 13.48 18.89
N GLY A 40 0.45 14.50 18.53
CA GLY A 40 1.90 14.45 18.59
C GLY A 40 2.43 14.13 19.99
N ILE A 41 1.86 14.70 21.04
CA ILE A 41 2.28 14.43 22.44
C ILE A 41 2.01 12.97 22.79
N TRP A 42 0.82 12.45 22.51
CA TRP A 42 0.50 11.05 22.82
C TRP A 42 1.44 10.09 22.12
N PHE A 43 1.57 10.17 20.80
CA PHE A 43 2.44 9.27 20.06
C PHE A 43 3.92 9.48 20.36
N GLY A 44 4.39 10.73 20.45
CA GLY A 44 5.77 11.04 20.82
C GLY A 44 6.14 10.53 22.21
N CYS A 45 5.29 10.75 23.21
CA CYS A 45 5.55 10.26 24.56
C CYS A 45 5.60 8.73 24.61
N PHE A 46 4.67 8.02 23.96
CA PHE A 46 4.67 6.56 23.98
C PHE A 46 5.82 5.96 23.16
N GLN A 47 6.13 6.51 21.97
CA GLN A 47 7.26 6.03 21.15
C GLN A 47 8.61 6.26 21.81
N GLY A 48 8.75 7.27 22.68
CA GLY A 48 9.95 7.44 23.51
C GLY A 48 9.95 6.62 24.80
N LEU A 49 8.78 6.47 25.43
CA LEU A 49 8.64 5.74 26.69
C LEU A 49 8.84 4.23 26.49
N MET A 50 8.33 3.65 25.40
CA MET A 50 8.42 2.20 25.17
C MET A 50 9.88 1.72 25.02
N PRO A 51 10.76 2.33 24.20
CA PRO A 51 12.18 1.97 24.19
C PRO A 51 12.85 2.10 25.55
N PHE A 52 12.49 3.12 26.34
CA PHE A 52 13.02 3.27 27.70
C PHE A 52 12.59 2.12 28.61
N ILE A 53 11.29 1.76 28.57
CA ILE A 53 10.77 0.61 29.31
C ILE A 53 11.48 -0.67 28.85
N GLY A 54 11.65 -0.88 27.54
CA GLY A 54 12.33 -2.06 26.99
C GLY A 54 13.78 -2.17 27.47
N TYR A 55 14.50 -1.05 27.48
CA TYR A 55 15.87 -0.97 28.00
C TYR A 55 15.97 -1.31 29.49
N VAL A 56 15.03 -0.82 30.30
CA VAL A 56 15.00 -1.07 31.75
C VAL A 56 14.55 -2.51 32.06
N LEU A 57 13.56 -3.03 31.34
CA LEU A 57 13.04 -4.38 31.54
C LEU A 57 14.05 -5.45 31.09
N GLY A 58 14.85 -5.15 30.07
CA GLY A 58 15.76 -6.11 29.46
C GLY A 58 15.05 -7.43 29.10
N SER A 59 15.80 -8.53 29.08
CA SER A 59 15.30 -9.86 28.68
C SER A 59 14.31 -10.52 29.65
N ARG A 60 13.95 -9.88 30.78
CA ARG A 60 13.17 -10.53 31.86
C ARG A 60 11.66 -10.57 31.62
N LEU A 61 11.13 -9.73 30.72
CA LEU A 61 9.69 -9.65 30.41
C LEU A 61 9.37 -9.74 28.91
N GLU A 62 10.40 -9.90 28.08
CA GLU A 62 10.32 -10.02 26.63
C GLU A 62 9.28 -11.05 26.16
N PHE A 63 9.29 -12.24 26.78
CA PHE A 63 8.42 -13.35 26.37
C PHE A 63 6.92 -13.07 26.51
N ILE A 64 6.51 -12.34 27.57
CA ILE A 64 5.09 -12.08 27.82
C ILE A 64 4.59 -10.97 26.89
N ILE A 65 5.38 -9.91 26.74
CA ILE A 65 4.96 -8.75 25.95
C ILE A 65 4.93 -9.10 24.47
N ASN A 66 5.97 -9.77 23.96
CA ASN A 66 6.03 -10.18 22.55
C ASN A 66 4.90 -11.17 22.20
N LYS A 67 4.36 -11.93 23.17
CA LYS A 67 3.28 -12.89 22.92
C LYS A 67 1.87 -12.27 22.91
N VAL A 68 1.63 -11.24 23.72
CA VAL A 68 0.26 -10.72 23.94
C VAL A 68 0.01 -9.43 23.18
N ALA A 69 1.02 -8.56 23.11
CA ALA A 69 0.86 -7.21 22.60
C ALA A 69 0.46 -7.16 21.10
N PRO A 70 1.00 -8.01 20.20
CA PRO A 70 0.59 -8.02 18.80
C PRO A 70 -0.88 -8.39 18.58
N TRP A 71 -1.40 -9.35 19.35
CA TRP A 71 -2.83 -9.73 19.30
C TRP A 71 -3.74 -8.59 19.73
N LEU A 72 -3.36 -7.85 20.78
CA LEU A 72 -4.12 -6.69 21.24
C LEU A 72 -4.12 -5.57 20.20
N ALA A 73 -2.96 -5.28 19.60
CA ALA A 73 -2.84 -4.29 18.53
C ALA A 73 -3.70 -4.67 17.30
N PHE A 74 -3.63 -5.93 16.84
CA PHE A 74 -4.44 -6.42 15.73
C PHE A 74 -5.93 -6.27 15.98
N ILE A 75 -6.45 -6.82 17.09
CA ILE A 75 -7.88 -6.80 17.40
C ILE A 75 -8.40 -5.36 17.47
N LEU A 76 -7.64 -4.48 18.11
CA LEU A 76 -8.01 -3.09 18.26
C LEU A 76 -8.04 -2.35 16.91
N LEU A 77 -6.95 -2.43 16.15
CA LEU A 77 -6.84 -1.73 14.87
C LEU A 77 -7.86 -2.27 13.86
N LEU A 78 -8.15 -3.57 13.90
CA LEU A 78 -9.23 -4.19 13.14
C LEU A 78 -10.58 -3.59 13.52
N ILE A 79 -10.91 -3.48 14.81
CA ILE A 79 -12.19 -2.89 15.26
C ILE A 79 -12.33 -1.43 14.81
N ILE A 80 -11.29 -0.61 15.03
CA ILE A 80 -11.32 0.80 14.66
C ILE A 80 -11.41 0.95 13.14
N GLY A 81 -10.56 0.22 12.41
CA GLY A 81 -10.54 0.26 10.94
C GLY A 81 -11.86 -0.20 10.32
N VAL A 82 -12.44 -1.30 10.81
CA VAL A 82 -13.76 -1.78 10.34
C VAL A 82 -14.87 -0.78 10.67
N ASN A 83 -14.85 -0.14 11.84
CA ASN A 83 -15.82 0.90 12.17
C ASN A 83 -15.70 2.11 11.23
N MET A 84 -14.49 2.57 10.93
CA MET A 84 -14.27 3.66 9.96
C MET A 84 -14.76 3.28 8.55
N ILE A 85 -14.50 2.05 8.12
CA ILE A 85 -15.01 1.54 6.84
C ILE A 85 -16.54 1.52 6.86
N ARG A 86 -17.17 1.00 7.93
CA ARG A 86 -18.63 0.96 8.09
C ARG A 86 -19.26 2.36 8.05
N GLU A 87 -18.64 3.32 8.73
CA GLU A 87 -19.08 4.72 8.79
C GLU A 87 -19.03 5.37 7.41
N ALA A 88 -17.97 5.12 6.63
CA ALA A 88 -17.84 5.61 5.26
C ALA A 88 -18.97 5.12 4.31
N PHE A 89 -19.58 3.97 4.59
CA PHE A 89 -20.74 3.45 3.83
C PHE A 89 -22.09 3.85 4.42
N SER A 90 -22.14 4.37 5.64
CA SER A 90 -23.39 4.83 6.24
C SER A 90 -23.73 6.23 5.72
N SER A 91 -24.95 6.41 5.22
CA SER A 91 -25.43 7.70 4.68
C SER A 91 -25.94 8.65 5.77
N GLU A 92 -25.87 8.24 7.04
CA GLU A 92 -26.30 9.06 8.17
C GLU A 92 -25.16 9.98 8.59
N GLU A 93 -25.44 11.28 8.62
CA GLU A 93 -24.56 12.28 9.22
C GLU A 93 -24.56 12.11 10.75
N GLU A 94 -23.95 11.04 11.27
CA GLU A 94 -23.69 10.96 12.71
C GLU A 94 -22.61 12.02 13.06
N GLU A 95 -23.01 13.01 13.84
CA GLU A 95 -22.10 13.93 14.51
C GLU A 95 -21.37 13.19 15.62
N THR A 96 -20.18 12.64 15.34
CA THR A 96 -19.35 12.07 16.40
C THR A 96 -17.92 12.57 16.37
N ARG A 97 -17.43 12.77 17.59
CA ARG A 97 -16.22 13.48 17.97
C ARG A 97 -15.02 12.66 17.51
N ALA A 98 -14.15 13.23 16.67
CA ALA A 98 -12.81 12.69 16.43
C ALA A 98 -12.23 12.26 17.79
N GLY A 99 -12.04 10.95 17.97
CA GLY A 99 -11.79 10.30 19.26
C GLY A 99 -10.42 10.65 19.83
N PHE A 100 -10.23 11.92 20.22
CA PHE A 100 -9.08 12.46 20.95
C PHE A 100 -9.29 12.37 22.46
N ASP A 101 -10.30 11.63 22.92
CA ASP A 101 -10.46 11.34 24.33
C ASP A 101 -9.27 10.51 24.83
N VAL A 102 -8.99 10.64 26.13
CA VAL A 102 -7.83 10.02 26.77
C VAL A 102 -7.80 8.51 26.55
N LYS A 103 -8.96 7.85 26.56
CA LYS A 103 -9.03 6.39 26.42
C LYS A 103 -8.63 5.97 25.02
N SER A 104 -9.20 6.60 23.98
CA SER A 104 -8.86 6.31 22.59
C SER A 104 -7.39 6.61 22.28
N MET A 105 -6.89 7.77 22.71
CA MET A 105 -5.50 8.17 22.45
C MET A 105 -4.49 7.29 23.19
N PHE A 106 -4.76 6.91 24.44
CA PHE A 106 -3.91 5.99 25.19
C PHE A 106 -3.83 4.63 24.50
N ILE A 107 -4.98 4.10 24.09
CA ILE A 107 -5.08 2.78 23.46
C ILE A 107 -4.32 2.76 22.13
N LEU A 108 -4.50 3.77 21.28
CA LEU A 108 -3.79 3.91 20.00
C LEU A 108 -2.28 4.10 20.20
N ALA A 109 -1.88 4.98 21.12
CA ALA A 109 -0.48 5.25 21.40
C ALA A 109 0.25 4.01 21.97
N VAL A 110 -0.43 3.19 22.78
CA VAL A 110 0.13 1.89 23.18
C VAL A 110 0.24 0.97 21.97
N ALA A 111 -0.82 0.85 21.16
CA ALA A 111 -0.86 -0.09 20.05
C ALA A 111 0.25 0.14 19.01
N THR A 112 0.54 1.41 18.68
CA THR A 112 1.55 1.79 17.69
C THR A 112 2.98 1.88 18.22
N SER A 113 3.19 1.68 19.53
CA SER A 113 4.52 1.81 20.17
C SER A 113 5.03 0.50 20.77
N ILE A 114 4.30 -0.61 20.60
CA ILE A 114 4.69 -1.93 21.12
C ILE A 114 5.98 -2.43 20.49
N ASP A 115 6.18 -2.16 19.20
CA ASP A 115 7.40 -2.45 18.44
C ASP A 115 8.63 -1.69 19.01
N ALA A 116 8.45 -0.43 19.40
CA ALA A 116 9.49 0.41 19.96
C ALA A 116 10.01 -0.13 21.32
N LEU A 117 9.20 -0.92 22.03
CA LEU A 117 9.66 -1.64 23.22
C LEU A 117 10.79 -2.62 22.89
N ALA A 118 10.67 -3.39 21.80
CA ALA A 118 11.67 -4.35 21.38
C ALA A 118 12.99 -3.66 21.02
N VAL A 119 12.91 -2.50 20.36
CA VAL A 119 14.09 -1.65 20.10
C VAL A 119 14.81 -1.23 21.39
N GLY A 120 14.05 -0.96 22.46
CA GLY A 120 14.60 -0.70 23.78
C GLY A 120 15.45 -1.83 24.34
N ILE A 121 15.03 -3.08 24.12
CA ILE A 121 15.80 -4.28 24.50
C ILE A 121 17.09 -4.34 23.66
N THR A 122 17.01 -4.01 22.37
CA THR A 122 18.18 -3.94 21.48
C THR A 122 19.21 -2.90 21.93
N PHE A 123 18.81 -1.80 22.57
CA PHE A 123 19.76 -0.84 23.15
C PHE A 123 20.62 -1.42 24.27
N VAL A 124 20.21 -2.53 24.89
CA VAL A 124 21.04 -3.28 25.85
C VAL A 124 22.13 -4.06 25.12
N ALA A 125 21.79 -4.69 24.00
CA ALA A 125 22.71 -5.50 23.19
C ALA A 125 23.65 -4.64 22.33
N VAL A 126 23.14 -3.55 21.77
CA VAL A 126 23.84 -2.59 20.93
C VAL A 126 23.70 -1.18 21.54
N PRO A 127 24.59 -0.81 22.48
CA PRO A 127 24.49 0.47 23.17
C PRO A 127 24.52 1.66 22.22
N VAL A 128 23.69 2.66 22.51
CA VAL A 128 23.68 3.93 21.81
C VAL A 128 24.88 4.76 22.27
N THR A 129 25.62 5.32 21.32
CA THR A 129 26.87 6.06 21.55
C THR A 129 26.79 7.42 20.86
N LEU A 130 26.13 8.39 21.51
CA LEU A 130 25.96 9.75 20.99
C LEU A 130 27.00 10.70 21.55
N ILE A 131 27.20 10.62 22.87
CA ILE A 131 28.15 11.45 23.62
C ILE A 131 29.01 10.57 24.53
N ASN A 132 30.15 11.12 24.97
CA ASN A 132 31.03 10.50 25.96
C ASN A 132 30.38 10.52 27.36
N ALA A 133 29.30 9.78 27.54
CA ALA A 133 28.55 9.61 28.77
C ALA A 133 28.19 8.14 28.99
N SER A 134 27.62 7.83 30.15
CA SER A 134 27.18 6.46 30.45
C SER A 134 26.14 5.95 29.45
N PRO A 135 26.06 4.62 29.21
CA PRO A 135 25.07 4.03 28.30
C PRO A 135 23.63 4.44 28.64
N PHE A 136 23.30 4.52 29.94
CA PHE A 136 21.98 4.95 30.40
C PHE A 136 21.62 6.37 29.91
N VAL A 137 22.55 7.32 30.03
CA VAL A 137 22.34 8.71 29.57
C VAL A 137 22.16 8.75 28.06
N ASN A 138 22.97 8.00 27.32
CA ASN A 138 22.82 7.91 25.87
C ASN A 138 21.46 7.30 25.46
N THR A 139 20.97 6.28 26.17
CA THR A 139 19.64 5.70 25.92
C THR A 139 18.52 6.69 26.21
N VAL A 140 18.59 7.46 27.29
CA VAL A 140 17.59 8.49 27.58
C VAL A 140 17.54 9.55 26.48
N ILE A 141 18.71 9.99 26.01
CA ILE A 141 18.80 10.93 24.87
C ILE A 141 18.20 10.30 23.61
N ALA A 142 18.46 9.01 23.36
CA ALA A 142 17.88 8.30 22.23
C ALA A 142 16.35 8.27 22.26
N CYS A 143 15.77 7.95 23.44
CA CYS A 143 14.33 7.95 23.65
C CYS A 143 13.69 9.34 23.44
N LEU A 144 14.39 10.41 23.85
CA LEU A 144 13.94 11.78 23.63
C LEU A 144 13.98 12.18 22.14
N ILE A 145 14.98 11.72 21.39
CA ILE A 145 15.07 11.93 19.93
C ILE A 145 13.92 11.22 19.24
N ILE A 146 13.66 9.94 19.58
CA ILE A 146 12.53 9.18 19.03
C ILE A 146 11.22 9.92 19.35
N ALA A 147 10.99 10.31 20.61
CA ALA A 147 9.80 11.05 21.00
C ALA A 147 9.60 12.35 20.22
N ALA A 148 10.67 13.13 20.02
CA ALA A 148 10.60 14.39 19.28
C ALA A 148 10.32 14.16 17.79
N THR A 149 10.98 13.17 17.18
CA THR A 149 10.74 12.78 15.78
C THR A 149 9.30 12.34 15.57
N THR A 150 8.79 11.42 16.40
CA THR A 150 7.42 10.93 16.30
C THR A 150 6.40 12.03 16.57
N PHE A 151 6.66 12.94 17.52
CA PHE A 151 5.82 14.10 17.77
C PHE A 151 5.65 14.97 16.51
N ILE A 152 6.76 15.28 15.82
CA ILE A 152 6.75 16.11 14.61
C ILE A 152 5.99 15.40 13.50
N ILE A 153 6.35 14.14 13.22
CA ILE A 153 5.78 13.34 12.14
C ILE A 153 4.27 13.14 12.38
N SER A 154 3.87 12.76 13.59
CA SER A 154 2.45 12.57 13.95
C SER A 154 1.64 13.87 13.85
N SER A 155 2.22 14.99 14.28
CA SER A 155 1.58 16.31 14.14
C SER A 155 1.37 16.69 12.67
N LEU A 156 2.36 16.41 11.82
CA LEU A 156 2.22 16.58 10.36
C LEU A 156 1.17 15.63 9.80
N GLY A 157 1.14 14.37 10.25
CA GLY A 157 0.14 13.37 9.86
C GLY A 157 -1.28 13.85 10.09
N VAL A 158 -1.60 14.38 11.27
CA VAL A 158 -2.94 14.94 11.56
C VAL A 158 -3.26 16.11 10.62
N ARG A 159 -2.28 16.99 10.34
CA ARG A 159 -2.50 18.14 9.45
C ARG A 159 -2.75 17.70 8.01
N ILE A 160 -1.98 16.74 7.51
CA ILE A 160 -2.15 16.12 6.20
C ILE A 160 -3.55 15.49 6.14
N GLY A 161 -3.86 14.60 7.08
CA GLY A 161 -5.15 13.93 7.17
C GLY A 161 -6.33 14.89 7.24
N ASN A 162 -6.22 16.00 7.98
CA ASN A 162 -7.28 16.99 8.09
C ASN A 162 -7.58 17.71 6.78
N VAL A 163 -6.54 18.01 5.99
CA VAL A 163 -6.71 18.60 4.66
C VAL A 163 -7.45 17.63 3.72
N PHE A 164 -7.17 16.33 3.81
CA PHE A 164 -7.87 15.32 3.03
C PHE A 164 -9.30 15.06 3.55
N GLY A 165 -9.50 14.99 4.87
CA GLY A 165 -10.81 14.73 5.50
C GLY A 165 -11.83 15.87 5.33
N THR A 166 -11.37 17.13 5.44
CA THR A 166 -12.24 18.31 5.19
C THR A 166 -12.73 18.39 3.75
N ARG A 167 -11.95 17.85 2.82
CA ARG A 167 -12.23 17.93 1.38
C ARG A 167 -12.96 16.69 0.86
N TYR A 168 -12.70 15.51 1.43
CA TYR A 168 -13.04 14.18 0.87
C TYR A 168 -13.56 13.17 1.92
N LYS A 169 -14.40 13.65 2.85
CA LYS A 169 -14.86 12.97 4.08
C LYS A 169 -15.01 11.43 3.97
N SER A 170 -15.96 10.93 3.18
CA SER A 170 -16.34 9.51 3.24
C SER A 170 -15.29 8.55 2.69
N GLY A 171 -14.64 8.86 1.57
CA GLY A 171 -13.63 7.93 1.05
C GLY A 171 -12.27 8.07 1.73
N ALA A 172 -11.99 9.22 2.36
CA ALA A 172 -10.81 9.35 3.21
C ALA A 172 -11.00 8.50 4.48
N GLU A 173 -12.20 8.51 5.07
CA GLU A 173 -12.56 7.64 6.22
C GLU A 173 -12.39 6.15 5.87
N ALA A 174 -12.87 5.72 4.70
CA ALA A 174 -12.66 4.35 4.24
C ALA A 174 -11.19 4.01 4.03
N ALA A 175 -10.43 4.87 3.34
CA ALA A 175 -9.00 4.66 3.09
C ALA A 175 -8.21 4.55 4.40
N GLY A 176 -8.50 5.43 5.37
CA GLY A 176 -7.90 5.36 6.71
C GLY A 176 -8.28 4.08 7.45
N GLY A 177 -9.55 3.66 7.36
CA GLY A 177 -10.01 2.42 7.95
C GLY A 177 -9.30 1.19 7.38
N PHE A 178 -9.09 1.14 6.05
CA PHE A 178 -8.31 0.08 5.41
C PHE A 178 -6.86 0.07 5.89
N VAL A 179 -6.19 1.23 5.91
CA VAL A 179 -4.82 1.34 6.42
C VAL A 179 -4.69 0.79 7.84
N LEU A 180 -5.64 1.08 8.74
CA LEU A 180 -5.62 0.53 10.10
C LEU A 180 -5.80 -0.99 10.14
N VAL A 181 -6.73 -1.54 9.34
CA VAL A 181 -6.91 -3.00 9.24
C VAL A 181 -5.62 -3.66 8.74
N PHE A 182 -4.95 -3.06 7.75
CA PHE A 182 -3.67 -3.56 7.21
C PHE A 182 -2.55 -3.51 8.24
N ILE A 183 -2.38 -2.40 8.97
CA ILE A 183 -1.37 -2.28 10.03
C ILE A 183 -1.62 -3.33 11.11
N GLY A 184 -2.88 -3.50 11.54
CA GLY A 184 -3.23 -4.54 12.50
C GLY A 184 -2.86 -5.93 11.99
N LEU A 185 -3.19 -6.25 10.74
CA LEU A 185 -2.90 -7.55 10.13
C LEU A 185 -1.40 -7.80 10.04
N LYS A 186 -0.60 -6.79 9.64
CA LYS A 186 0.87 -6.85 9.63
C LYS A 186 1.41 -7.25 11.00
N ILE A 187 1.03 -6.50 12.05
CA ILE A 187 1.52 -6.75 13.42
C ILE A 187 1.23 -8.19 13.84
N LEU A 188 0.05 -8.73 13.50
CA LEU A 188 -0.26 -10.13 13.78
C LEU A 188 0.61 -11.11 12.98
N LEU A 189 0.77 -10.88 11.68
CA LEU A 189 1.52 -11.77 10.80
C LEU A 189 3.03 -11.77 11.13
N GLU A 190 3.60 -10.63 11.53
CA GLU A 190 4.96 -10.52 12.09
C GLU A 190 5.10 -11.36 13.35
N HIS A 191 4.14 -11.22 14.26
CA HIS A 191 4.14 -11.99 15.51
C HIS A 191 4.01 -13.50 15.31
N LEU A 192 3.22 -13.94 14.34
CA LEU A 192 3.04 -15.37 14.04
C LEU A 192 4.27 -16.01 13.36
N GLY A 193 5.33 -15.24 13.10
CA GLY A 193 6.50 -15.69 12.36
C GLY A 193 6.22 -15.94 10.88
N VAL A 194 5.03 -15.57 10.40
CA VAL A 194 4.66 -15.66 8.98
C VAL A 194 5.46 -14.64 8.18
N LEU A 195 5.92 -13.57 8.81
CA LEU A 195 6.75 -12.51 8.22
C LEU A 195 8.16 -12.48 8.82
N GLU A 196 8.68 -13.56 9.40
CA GLU A 196 10.05 -13.61 9.96
C GLU A 196 11.15 -13.28 8.92
N PHE A 197 10.86 -13.43 7.62
CA PHE A 197 11.72 -12.99 6.52
C PHE A 197 11.63 -11.47 6.21
N MET A 198 10.83 -10.69 6.97
CA MET A 198 10.53 -9.26 6.73
C MET A 198 11.25 -8.31 7.70
N ASP A 199 12.16 -8.80 8.54
CA ASP A 199 12.85 -8.03 9.59
C ASP A 199 13.83 -6.94 9.06
N ASN A 200 13.90 -6.72 7.73
CA ASN A 200 14.90 -5.86 7.08
C ASN A 200 14.33 -4.69 6.24
N GLY A 201 13.05 -4.33 6.37
CA GLY A 201 12.50 -3.12 5.75
C GLY A 201 11.01 -2.94 5.99
N ASP A 202 10.49 -1.73 5.80
CA ASP A 202 9.05 -1.42 5.88
C ASP A 202 8.31 -2.02 4.66
N VAL A 203 8.31 -3.34 4.51
CA VAL A 203 7.65 -4.08 3.41
C VAL A 203 6.16 -3.74 3.31
N LEU A 204 5.52 -3.34 4.42
CA LEU A 204 4.17 -2.80 4.40
C LEU A 204 4.08 -1.49 3.62
N PHE A 205 5.03 -0.57 3.82
CA PHE A 205 5.08 0.67 3.06
C PHE A 205 5.25 0.36 1.57
N GLU A 206 6.11 -0.61 1.24
CA GLU A 206 6.31 -1.09 -0.14
C GLU A 206 5.04 -1.69 -0.76
N LEU A 207 4.27 -2.46 0.01
CA LEU A 207 2.97 -3.01 -0.40
C LEU A 207 1.87 -1.95 -0.55
N LEU A 208 1.95 -0.84 0.18
CA LEU A 208 0.96 0.24 0.16
C LEU A 208 1.25 1.32 -0.88
N ILE A 209 2.49 1.43 -1.38
CA ILE A 209 2.85 2.42 -2.41
C ILE A 209 1.94 2.33 -3.65
N PRO A 210 1.69 1.15 -4.23
CA PRO A 210 0.77 0.98 -5.36
C PRO A 210 -0.66 1.42 -5.05
N PHE A 211 -1.18 0.98 -3.90
CA PHE A 211 -2.48 1.36 -3.39
C PHE A 211 -2.66 2.88 -3.21
N ILE A 212 -1.61 3.59 -2.77
CA ILE A 212 -1.60 5.06 -2.70
C ILE A 212 -1.83 5.67 -4.08
N GLY A 213 -1.26 5.08 -5.14
CA GLY A 213 -1.54 5.45 -6.53
C GLY A 213 -3.03 5.40 -6.84
N THR A 214 -3.69 4.28 -6.56
CA THR A 214 -5.13 4.07 -6.77
C THR A 214 -5.97 5.07 -5.98
N VAL A 215 -5.62 5.33 -4.71
CA VAL A 215 -6.30 6.33 -3.87
C VAL A 215 -6.16 7.74 -4.45
N LEU A 216 -4.95 8.13 -4.87
CA LEU A 216 -4.69 9.44 -5.46
C LEU A 216 -5.43 9.61 -6.79
N GLY A 217 -5.44 8.58 -7.63
CA GLY A 217 -6.20 8.51 -8.88
C GLY A 217 -7.68 8.71 -8.65
N SER A 218 -8.23 7.92 -7.73
CA SER A 218 -9.65 7.96 -7.37
C SER A 218 -10.07 9.33 -6.83
N ALA A 219 -9.19 10.01 -6.08
CA ALA A 219 -9.44 11.34 -5.54
C ALA A 219 -9.56 12.43 -6.63
N LEU A 220 -9.15 12.18 -7.88
CA LEU A 220 -9.33 13.12 -8.99
C LEU A 220 -10.81 13.39 -9.27
N VAL A 221 -11.72 12.47 -8.94
CA VAL A 221 -13.19 12.65 -9.11
C VAL A 221 -13.75 13.89 -8.40
N PHE A 222 -13.06 14.40 -7.39
CA PHE A 222 -13.51 15.59 -6.69
C PHE A 222 -13.08 16.90 -7.34
N ILE A 223 -12.01 16.85 -8.13
CA ILE A 223 -11.46 17.99 -8.87
C ILE A 223 -12.07 18.02 -10.28
N MET A 224 -12.42 16.84 -10.81
CA MET A 224 -12.91 16.66 -12.17
C MET A 224 -14.44 16.55 -12.18
N ASP A 225 -15.10 17.63 -12.64
CA ASP A 225 -16.56 17.70 -12.76
C ASP A 225 -17.09 17.26 -14.14
N LYS A 226 -16.20 16.87 -15.07
CA LYS A 226 -16.52 16.57 -16.48
C LYS A 226 -15.76 15.34 -16.95
N GLU A 227 -16.26 14.72 -18.02
CA GLU A 227 -15.56 13.65 -18.74
C GLU A 227 -14.11 14.03 -19.08
N LEU A 228 -13.23 13.04 -18.98
CA LEU A 228 -11.83 13.15 -19.38
C LEU A 228 -11.76 13.42 -20.89
N LYS A 229 -10.89 14.36 -21.32
CA LYS A 229 -10.63 14.56 -22.74
C LYS A 229 -9.99 13.30 -23.33
N ASP A 230 -10.42 12.91 -24.54
CA ASP A 230 -9.90 11.73 -25.25
C ASP A 230 -8.37 11.68 -25.33
N ASP A 231 -7.74 12.81 -25.63
CA ASP A 231 -6.26 12.91 -25.66
C ASP A 231 -5.62 12.55 -24.32
N PHE A 232 -6.21 13.00 -23.22
CA PHE A 232 -5.68 12.76 -21.87
C PHE A 232 -5.91 11.32 -21.45
N LYS A 233 -7.09 10.75 -21.76
CA LYS A 233 -7.39 9.34 -21.57
C LYS A 233 -6.40 8.47 -22.35
N ASN A 234 -6.19 8.75 -23.64
CA ASN A 234 -5.27 7.98 -24.48
C ASN A 234 -3.82 8.04 -23.96
N ILE A 235 -3.36 9.20 -23.49
CA ILE A 235 -2.03 9.34 -22.87
C ILE A 235 -1.95 8.52 -21.57
N MET A 236 -2.95 8.62 -20.70
CA MET A 236 -2.99 7.90 -19.43
C MET A 236 -3.01 6.37 -19.63
N THR A 237 -3.84 5.87 -20.53
CA THR A 237 -3.90 4.45 -20.90
C THR A 237 -2.61 3.99 -21.60
N GLY A 238 -2.04 4.81 -22.48
CA GLY A 238 -0.77 4.52 -23.12
C GLY A 238 0.36 4.39 -22.11
N MET A 239 0.46 5.33 -21.17
CA MET A 239 1.41 5.29 -20.04
C MET A 239 1.26 4.00 -19.23
N ALA A 240 0.04 3.67 -18.79
CA ALA A 240 -0.24 2.48 -18.00
C ALA A 240 0.15 1.19 -18.75
N GLY A 241 -0.30 1.04 -20.01
CA GLY A 241 0.05 -0.11 -20.84
C GLY A 241 1.56 -0.23 -21.08
N GLY A 242 2.26 0.89 -21.28
CA GLY A 242 3.71 0.90 -21.49
C GLY A 242 4.48 0.45 -20.24
N ILE A 243 4.09 0.96 -19.07
CA ILE A 243 4.68 0.56 -17.78
C ILE A 243 4.44 -0.94 -17.54
N MET A 244 3.19 -1.38 -17.67
CA MET A 244 2.78 -2.74 -17.35
C MET A 244 3.39 -3.77 -18.29
N MET A 245 3.49 -3.46 -19.59
CA MET A 245 4.18 -4.33 -20.54
C MET A 245 5.67 -4.44 -20.22
N ALA A 246 6.33 -3.35 -19.82
CA ALA A 246 7.73 -3.39 -19.43
C ALA A 246 7.95 -4.22 -18.15
N CYS A 247 7.10 -4.06 -17.14
CA CYS A 247 7.14 -4.89 -15.92
C CYS A 247 6.97 -6.38 -16.24
N SER A 248 5.98 -6.71 -17.09
CA SER A 248 5.73 -8.08 -17.54
C SER A 248 6.96 -8.70 -18.24
N MET A 249 7.56 -7.99 -19.20
CA MET A 249 8.66 -8.51 -20.00
C MET A 249 9.98 -8.54 -19.23
N TRP A 250 10.39 -7.40 -18.67
CA TRP A 250 11.76 -7.21 -18.16
C TRP A 250 11.92 -7.58 -16.69
N THR A 251 10.88 -7.39 -15.89
CA THR A 251 10.96 -7.60 -14.45
C THR A 251 10.46 -8.99 -14.04
N LEU A 252 9.43 -9.51 -14.74
CA LEU A 252 8.77 -10.77 -14.37
C LEU A 252 9.17 -11.95 -15.25
N LEU A 253 9.10 -11.81 -16.59
CA LEU A 253 9.40 -12.90 -17.51
C LEU A 253 10.91 -13.13 -17.70
N TYR A 254 11.68 -12.05 -17.89
CA TYR A 254 13.10 -12.10 -18.23
C TYR A 254 13.99 -12.84 -17.22
N PRO A 255 13.80 -12.71 -15.88
CA PRO A 255 14.64 -13.44 -14.91
C PRO A 255 14.64 -14.96 -15.11
N SER A 256 13.50 -15.55 -15.47
CA SER A 256 13.38 -16.99 -15.77
C SER A 256 14.15 -17.38 -17.02
N ILE A 257 14.14 -16.53 -18.06
CA ILE A 257 14.89 -16.74 -19.31
C ILE A 257 16.39 -16.62 -19.04
N LEU A 258 16.81 -15.61 -18.28
CA LEU A 258 18.21 -15.35 -17.94
C LEU A 258 18.86 -16.52 -17.20
N ARG A 259 18.10 -17.26 -16.38
CA ARG A 259 18.55 -18.48 -15.69
C ARG A 259 18.50 -19.75 -16.55
N GLY A 260 18.26 -19.62 -17.86
CA GLY A 260 18.14 -20.75 -18.78
C GLY A 260 16.85 -21.56 -18.60
N LYS A 261 15.91 -21.12 -17.74
CA LYS A 261 14.63 -21.79 -17.48
C LYS A 261 13.55 -21.34 -18.47
N VAL A 262 13.86 -21.39 -19.77
CA VAL A 262 12.97 -20.91 -20.84
C VAL A 262 11.64 -21.66 -20.86
N LEU A 263 11.65 -22.98 -20.62
CA LEU A 263 10.41 -23.76 -20.56
C LEU A 263 9.54 -23.36 -19.37
N THR A 264 10.14 -23.11 -18.19
CA THR A 264 9.43 -22.60 -17.02
C THR A 264 8.85 -21.22 -17.29
N ALA A 265 9.61 -20.35 -17.97
CA ALA A 265 9.15 -19.04 -18.40
C ALA A 265 7.93 -19.14 -19.32
N ALA A 266 8.02 -19.95 -20.38
CA ALA A 266 6.94 -20.11 -21.36
C ALA A 266 5.68 -20.75 -20.75
N ILE A 267 5.83 -21.82 -19.96
CA ILE A 267 4.71 -22.49 -19.31
C ILE A 267 4.07 -21.57 -18.26
N GLY A 268 4.88 -20.91 -17.42
CA GLY A 268 4.36 -19.95 -16.45
C GLY A 268 3.57 -18.85 -17.15
N PHE A 269 4.18 -18.22 -18.15
CA PHE A 269 3.57 -17.12 -18.90
C PHE A 269 2.25 -17.49 -19.57
N ILE A 270 2.15 -18.65 -20.23
CA ILE A 270 0.89 -19.07 -20.86
C ILE A 270 -0.17 -19.44 -19.82
N ILE A 271 0.22 -20.02 -18.68
CA ILE A 271 -0.70 -20.27 -17.55
C ILE A 271 -1.18 -18.94 -16.98
N GLY A 272 -0.32 -17.94 -16.90
CA GLY A 272 -0.67 -16.58 -16.49
C GLY A 272 -1.72 -15.93 -17.38
N ILE A 273 -1.53 -16.02 -18.71
CA ILE A 273 -2.51 -15.59 -19.70
C ILE A 273 -3.84 -16.33 -19.49
N GLY A 274 -3.80 -17.66 -19.34
CA GLY A 274 -5.00 -18.46 -19.12
C GLY A 274 -5.70 -18.14 -17.79
N PHE A 275 -4.93 -17.83 -16.74
CA PHE A 275 -5.43 -17.41 -15.45
C PHE A 275 -6.19 -16.09 -15.57
N GLN A 276 -5.60 -15.08 -16.21
CA GLN A 276 -6.25 -13.79 -16.39
C GLN A 276 -7.49 -13.90 -17.28
N TYR A 277 -7.37 -14.61 -18.41
CA TYR A 277 -8.51 -14.91 -19.26
C TYR A 277 -9.66 -15.59 -18.51
N LEU A 278 -9.35 -16.51 -17.59
CA LEU A 278 -10.37 -17.16 -16.77
C LEU A 278 -11.02 -16.17 -15.80
N LEU A 279 -10.25 -15.30 -15.15
CA LEU A 279 -10.77 -14.25 -14.27
C LEU A 279 -11.81 -13.38 -14.99
N ASP A 280 -11.50 -12.92 -16.20
CA ASP A 280 -12.42 -12.12 -17.01
C ASP A 280 -13.73 -12.87 -17.33
N LYS A 281 -13.67 -14.19 -17.51
CA LYS A 281 -14.88 -14.98 -17.81
C LYS A 281 -15.71 -15.36 -16.59
N VAL A 282 -15.15 -15.35 -15.39
CA VAL A 282 -15.88 -15.74 -14.17
C VAL A 282 -16.41 -14.56 -13.37
N VAL A 283 -15.78 -13.39 -13.49
CA VAL A 283 -16.21 -12.19 -12.75
C VAL A 283 -17.08 -11.31 -13.65
N PRO A 284 -18.33 -10.99 -13.26
CA PRO A 284 -19.18 -10.08 -14.02
C PRO A 284 -18.65 -8.65 -13.90
N HIS A 285 -18.15 -8.10 -14.99
CA HIS A 285 -17.54 -6.77 -15.01
C HIS A 285 -17.97 -5.97 -16.26
N ALA A 286 -17.74 -4.66 -16.21
CA ALA A 286 -18.10 -3.74 -17.27
C ALA A 286 -16.93 -2.80 -17.55
N HIS A 287 -16.56 -2.71 -18.82
CA HIS A 287 -15.49 -1.84 -19.28
C HIS A 287 -15.93 -0.38 -19.18
N ALA A 288 -15.23 0.36 -18.32
CA ALA A 288 -15.56 1.73 -17.88
C ALA A 288 -15.93 2.72 -19.00
N PHE A 289 -15.37 2.57 -20.20
CA PHE A 289 -15.54 3.54 -21.30
C PHE A 289 -16.22 3.02 -22.55
N THR A 290 -16.28 1.71 -22.73
CA THR A 290 -16.96 1.11 -23.89
C THR A 290 -18.36 0.64 -23.51
N GLY A 291 -18.65 0.49 -22.21
CA GLY A 291 -19.90 -0.07 -21.71
C GLY A 291 -20.06 -1.55 -22.09
N ALA A 292 -19.00 -2.19 -22.58
CA ALA A 292 -18.99 -3.61 -22.90
C ALA A 292 -19.05 -4.41 -21.59
N GLU A 293 -20.01 -5.33 -21.50
CA GLU A 293 -20.15 -6.22 -20.36
C GLU A 293 -19.47 -7.56 -20.67
N GLU A 294 -18.72 -8.07 -19.70
CA GLU A 294 -18.03 -9.34 -19.77
C GLU A 294 -18.27 -10.19 -18.51
N GLY A 295 -17.96 -11.48 -18.61
CA GLY A 295 -18.25 -12.47 -17.58
C GLY A 295 -19.71 -12.95 -17.59
N PRO A 296 -20.18 -13.60 -16.51
CA PRO A 296 -21.52 -14.14 -16.42
C PRO A 296 -22.57 -13.02 -16.35
N SER A 297 -23.78 -13.29 -16.86
CA SER A 297 -24.89 -12.34 -16.69
C SER A 297 -25.19 -12.13 -15.20
N SER A 298 -25.36 -10.87 -14.80
CA SER A 298 -25.46 -10.52 -13.38
C SER A 298 -26.42 -9.37 -13.15
N THR A 299 -27.16 -9.45 -12.04
CA THR A 299 -28.07 -8.40 -11.57
C THR A 299 -27.36 -7.31 -10.76
N LEU A 300 -26.02 -7.35 -10.68
CA LEU A 300 -25.23 -6.32 -10.02
C LEU A 300 -25.50 -4.94 -10.64
N LYS A 301 -25.25 -3.87 -9.89
CA LYS A 301 -25.32 -2.51 -10.45
C LYS A 301 -24.15 -2.30 -11.40
N HIS A 302 -24.36 -1.53 -12.48
CA HIS A 302 -23.30 -1.21 -13.43
C HIS A 302 -22.06 -0.61 -12.75
N THR A 303 -22.26 0.30 -11.79
CA THR A 303 -21.19 0.89 -10.97
C THR A 303 -20.35 -0.13 -10.21
N PHE A 304 -20.95 -1.24 -9.78
CA PHE A 304 -20.22 -2.35 -9.14
C PHE A 304 -19.47 -3.20 -10.16
N ARG A 305 -20.05 -3.41 -11.36
CA ARG A 305 -19.35 -4.10 -12.46
C ARG A 305 -18.12 -3.33 -12.96
N VAL A 306 -18.19 -2.00 -13.03
CA VAL A 306 -17.04 -1.14 -13.35
C VAL A 306 -15.93 -1.30 -12.31
N MET A 307 -16.29 -1.27 -11.02
CA MET A 307 -15.31 -1.48 -9.94
C MET A 307 -14.72 -2.91 -9.93
N MET A 308 -15.51 -3.92 -10.30
CA MET A 308 -15.02 -5.30 -10.43
C MET A 308 -14.02 -5.48 -11.58
N SER A 309 -14.16 -4.73 -12.69
CA SER A 309 -13.16 -4.74 -13.76
C SER A 309 -11.78 -4.44 -13.19
N GLU A 310 -11.70 -3.38 -12.41
CA GLU A 310 -10.43 -2.87 -11.88
C GLU A 310 -9.89 -3.73 -10.74
N VAL A 311 -10.78 -4.36 -9.95
CA VAL A 311 -10.36 -5.40 -9.01
C VAL A 311 -9.65 -6.55 -9.72
N ILE A 312 -10.14 -6.98 -10.88
CA ILE A 312 -9.51 -8.06 -11.66
C ILE A 312 -8.15 -7.62 -12.21
N HIS A 313 -7.99 -6.35 -12.59
CA HIS A 313 -6.71 -5.80 -13.11
C HIS A 313 -5.65 -5.68 -12.02
N HIS A 314 -6.05 -5.28 -10.82
CA HIS A 314 -5.17 -5.20 -9.67
C HIS A 314 -4.74 -6.59 -9.12
N VAL A 315 -5.37 -7.69 -9.55
CA VAL A 315 -4.99 -9.04 -9.10
C VAL A 315 -3.56 -9.39 -9.54
N PRO A 316 -3.20 -9.36 -10.85
CA PRO A 316 -1.82 -9.55 -11.29
C PRO A 316 -0.82 -8.54 -10.73
N GLU A 317 -1.24 -7.30 -10.48
CA GLU A 317 -0.37 -6.27 -9.87
C GLU A 317 0.01 -6.62 -8.43
N GLY A 318 -0.99 -6.95 -7.61
CA GLY A 318 -0.77 -7.44 -6.24
C GLY A 318 0.14 -8.66 -6.25
N MET A 319 -0.08 -9.58 -7.20
CA MET A 319 0.80 -10.73 -7.37
C MET A 319 2.24 -10.34 -7.73
N ALA A 320 2.44 -9.34 -8.60
CA ALA A 320 3.76 -8.91 -9.05
C ALA A 320 4.56 -8.29 -7.90
N ILE A 321 3.93 -7.40 -7.13
CA ILE A 321 4.52 -6.76 -5.95
C ILE A 321 4.97 -7.83 -4.97
N GLY A 322 4.07 -8.76 -4.61
CA GLY A 322 4.37 -9.78 -3.61
C GLY A 322 5.47 -10.75 -4.02
N VAL A 323 5.45 -11.23 -5.27
CA VAL A 323 6.48 -12.16 -5.77
C VAL A 323 7.85 -11.50 -5.85
N MET A 324 7.92 -10.25 -6.30
CA MET A 324 9.17 -9.49 -6.38
C MET A 324 9.74 -9.19 -5.00
N LEU A 325 8.90 -8.73 -4.06
CA LEU A 325 9.32 -8.53 -2.67
C LEU A 325 9.80 -9.82 -2.03
N ALA A 326 9.08 -10.93 -2.20
CA ALA A 326 9.51 -12.23 -1.69
C ALA A 326 10.87 -12.66 -2.27
N GLY A 327 11.07 -12.49 -3.58
CA GLY A 327 12.35 -12.79 -4.22
C GLY A 327 13.49 -11.93 -3.66
N ALA A 328 13.27 -10.62 -3.54
CA ALA A 328 14.27 -9.68 -3.04
C ALA A 328 14.62 -9.91 -1.56
N LEU A 329 13.62 -10.14 -0.71
CA LEU A 329 13.80 -10.36 0.74
C LEU A 329 14.47 -11.71 1.04
N ASN A 330 14.15 -12.75 0.25
CA ASN A 330 14.80 -14.05 0.38
C ASN A 330 16.21 -14.08 -0.26
N GLY A 331 16.71 -12.96 -0.79
CA GLY A 331 18.03 -12.87 -1.40
C GLY A 331 18.17 -13.71 -2.66
N ALA A 332 17.10 -13.87 -3.43
CA ALA A 332 17.15 -14.60 -4.69
C ALA A 332 18.02 -13.82 -5.70
N ASP A 333 19.09 -14.45 -6.19
CA ASP A 333 20.02 -13.83 -7.14
C ASP A 333 19.35 -13.34 -8.44
N GLU A 334 18.15 -13.82 -8.76
CA GLU A 334 17.35 -13.43 -9.91
C GLU A 334 16.66 -12.06 -9.75
N VAL A 335 16.42 -11.65 -8.50
CA VAL A 335 15.56 -10.53 -8.15
C VAL A 335 16.39 -9.45 -7.45
N SER A 336 16.56 -8.31 -8.12
CA SER A 336 17.22 -7.14 -7.52
C SER A 336 16.21 -6.32 -6.73
N MET A 337 16.63 -5.80 -5.57
CA MET A 337 15.86 -4.82 -4.81
C MET A 337 15.54 -3.58 -5.65
N THR A 338 16.47 -3.14 -6.51
CA THR A 338 16.22 -1.98 -7.37
C THR A 338 15.16 -2.23 -8.43
N ALA A 339 15.15 -3.43 -9.04
CA ALA A 339 14.10 -3.80 -9.99
C ALA A 339 12.73 -3.96 -9.31
N THR A 340 12.73 -4.43 -8.05
CA THR A 340 11.53 -4.53 -7.21
C THR A 340 10.95 -3.16 -6.91
N ILE A 341 11.77 -2.23 -6.42
CA ILE A 341 11.36 -0.84 -6.15
C ILE A 341 10.91 -0.15 -7.44
N ALA A 342 11.60 -0.36 -8.57
CA ALA A 342 11.20 0.18 -9.86
C ALA A 342 9.81 -0.32 -10.27
N LEU A 343 9.52 -1.61 -10.11
CA LEU A 343 8.19 -2.18 -10.39
C LEU A 343 7.12 -1.60 -9.46
N ILE A 344 7.38 -1.50 -8.16
CA ILE A 344 6.44 -0.93 -7.18
C ILE A 344 6.10 0.52 -7.52
N ILE A 345 7.10 1.34 -7.86
CA ILE A 345 6.89 2.73 -8.27
C ILE A 345 6.17 2.79 -9.61
N GLY A 346 6.52 1.92 -10.56
CA GLY A 346 5.85 1.83 -11.86
C GLY A 346 4.35 1.57 -11.71
N ILE A 347 3.99 0.57 -10.92
CA ILE A 347 2.59 0.25 -10.59
C ILE A 347 1.95 1.45 -9.87
N ALA A 348 2.56 2.02 -8.83
CA ALA A 348 1.96 3.20 -8.17
C ALA A 348 1.68 4.39 -9.11
N ILE A 349 2.55 4.63 -10.11
CA ILE A 349 2.35 5.70 -11.09
C ILE A 349 1.18 5.38 -12.03
N GLN A 350 1.01 4.13 -12.44
CA GLN A 350 -0.03 3.73 -13.39
C GLN A 350 -1.40 3.56 -12.73
N ASN A 351 -1.45 3.22 -11.44
CA ASN A 351 -2.69 3.13 -10.67
C ASN A 351 -3.35 4.50 -10.44
N ILE A 352 -2.62 5.62 -10.62
CA ILE A 352 -3.21 6.97 -10.61
C ILE A 352 -4.20 7.14 -11.79
N PRO A 353 -3.80 6.91 -13.05
CA PRO A 353 -4.73 6.71 -14.16
C PRO A 353 -5.90 5.81 -13.82
N GLU A 354 -5.65 4.55 -13.43
CA GLU A 354 -6.69 3.54 -13.26
C GLU A 354 -7.71 3.94 -12.20
N GLY A 355 -7.26 4.40 -11.02
CA GLY A 355 -8.15 4.91 -9.98
C GLY A 355 -9.09 6.02 -10.47
N ALA A 356 -8.59 6.90 -11.35
CA ALA A 356 -9.39 7.94 -11.98
C ALA A 356 -10.37 7.37 -13.03
N LEU A 357 -9.92 6.38 -13.79
CA LEU A 357 -10.69 5.66 -14.81
C LEU A 357 -11.83 4.81 -14.20
N VAL A 358 -11.73 4.39 -12.93
CA VAL A 358 -12.84 3.77 -12.18
C VAL A 358 -13.83 4.82 -11.68
N SER A 359 -13.30 5.87 -11.04
CA SER A 359 -14.11 6.80 -10.25
C SER A 359 -14.87 7.79 -11.15
N ALA A 360 -14.27 8.22 -12.26
CA ALA A 360 -14.87 9.22 -13.14
C ALA A 360 -16.15 8.72 -13.85
N PRO A 361 -16.21 7.52 -14.46
CA PRO A 361 -17.43 7.00 -15.08
C PRO A 361 -18.57 6.81 -14.07
N ILE A 362 -18.28 6.26 -12.89
CA ILE A 362 -19.26 6.11 -11.80
C ILE A 362 -19.87 7.46 -11.43
N ARG A 363 -19.07 8.53 -11.43
CA ARG A 363 -19.54 9.90 -11.18
C ARG A 363 -20.38 10.46 -12.34
N VAL A 364 -20.00 10.19 -13.58
CA VAL A 364 -20.75 10.62 -14.79
C VAL A 364 -22.12 9.95 -14.84
N GLU A 365 -22.24 8.70 -14.39
CA GLU A 365 -23.50 7.94 -14.27
C GLU A 365 -24.46 8.48 -13.20
N GLY A 366 -24.06 9.51 -12.45
CA GLY A 366 -24.92 10.23 -11.51
C GLY A 366 -24.73 9.86 -10.05
N GLU A 367 -23.80 8.96 -9.72
CA GLU A 367 -23.45 8.69 -8.32
C GLU A 367 -22.73 9.88 -7.68
N GLY A 368 -22.86 10.01 -6.35
CA GLY A 368 -22.17 11.05 -5.60
C GLY A 368 -20.65 10.90 -5.65
N LYS A 369 -19.90 12.02 -5.67
CA LYS A 369 -18.41 12.05 -5.70
C LYS A 369 -17.78 11.15 -4.62
N ASN A 370 -18.35 11.19 -3.43
CA ASN A 370 -17.99 10.38 -2.28
C ASN A 370 -18.04 8.87 -2.54
N LYS A 371 -19.12 8.41 -3.18
CA LYS A 371 -19.31 7.01 -3.51
C LYS A 371 -18.40 6.59 -4.67
N ALA A 372 -18.28 7.44 -5.69
CA ALA A 372 -17.39 7.21 -6.83
C ALA A 372 -15.93 7.05 -6.37
N PHE A 373 -15.44 7.96 -5.52
CA PHE A 373 -14.11 7.87 -4.93
C PHE A 373 -13.94 6.58 -4.11
N LEU A 374 -14.93 6.25 -3.26
CA LEU A 374 -14.89 5.06 -2.43
C LEU A 374 -14.81 3.78 -3.26
N MET A 375 -15.53 3.69 -4.37
CA MET A 375 -15.47 2.53 -5.26
C MET A 375 -14.08 2.35 -5.88
N GLY A 376 -13.41 3.45 -6.27
CA GLY A 376 -12.03 3.40 -6.75
C GLY A 376 -11.02 3.06 -5.66
N VAL A 377 -11.20 3.54 -4.42
CA VAL A 377 -10.35 3.10 -3.29
C VAL A 377 -10.54 1.61 -3.02
N ILE A 378 -11.78 1.11 -3.06
CA ILE A 378 -12.05 -0.31 -2.77
C ILE A 378 -11.43 -1.23 -3.81
N SER A 379 -11.39 -0.82 -5.09
CA SER A 379 -10.80 -1.66 -6.13
C SER A 379 -9.31 -1.91 -5.87
N GLY A 380 -8.57 -0.94 -5.31
CA GLY A 380 -7.13 -1.05 -5.01
C GLY A 380 -6.75 -1.95 -3.84
N ILE A 381 -7.69 -2.33 -2.97
CA ILE A 381 -7.39 -3.08 -1.74
C ILE A 381 -6.82 -4.48 -2.05
N VAL A 382 -7.19 -5.04 -3.19
CA VAL A 382 -6.75 -6.37 -3.60
C VAL A 382 -5.23 -6.42 -3.81
N GLU A 383 -4.60 -5.30 -4.17
CA GLU A 383 -3.15 -5.22 -4.44
C GLU A 383 -2.32 -5.62 -3.19
N PRO A 384 -2.42 -4.94 -2.02
CA PRO A 384 -1.66 -5.32 -0.83
C PRO A 384 -2.08 -6.69 -0.28
N LEU A 385 -3.36 -7.08 -0.38
CA LEU A 385 -3.81 -8.40 0.08
C LEU A 385 -3.15 -9.53 -0.70
N LEU A 386 -3.12 -9.43 -2.02
CA LEU A 386 -2.45 -10.42 -2.86
C LEU A 386 -0.93 -10.32 -2.78
N GLY A 387 -0.38 -9.13 -2.58
CA GLY A 387 1.04 -8.95 -2.28
C GLY A 387 1.46 -9.80 -1.07
N ILE A 388 0.73 -9.69 0.04
CA ILE A 388 0.95 -10.51 1.24
C ILE A 388 0.77 -12.01 0.93
N ALA A 389 -0.30 -12.39 0.24
CA ALA A 389 -0.56 -13.79 -0.09
C ALA A 389 0.58 -14.41 -0.93
N MET A 390 1.10 -13.67 -1.90
CA MET A 390 2.20 -14.12 -2.74
C MET A 390 3.53 -14.15 -2.00
N ILE A 391 3.75 -13.19 -1.10
CA ILE A 391 4.91 -13.21 -0.20
C ILE A 391 4.93 -14.50 0.62
N ILE A 392 3.80 -14.84 1.25
CA ILE A 392 3.66 -16.08 2.03
C ILE A 392 3.90 -17.31 1.14
N LEU A 393 3.30 -17.35 -0.05
CA LEU A 393 3.41 -18.48 -0.98
C LEU A 393 4.86 -18.70 -1.43
N VAL A 394 5.54 -17.65 -1.89
CA VAL A 394 6.90 -17.75 -2.44
C VAL A 394 7.92 -18.02 -1.34
N SER A 395 7.76 -17.42 -0.16
CA SER A 395 8.62 -17.71 0.99
C SER A 395 8.44 -19.15 1.49
N ALA A 396 7.21 -19.69 1.47
CA ALA A 396 6.96 -21.09 1.81
C ALA A 396 7.51 -22.07 0.75
N PHE A 397 7.57 -21.65 -0.51
CA PHE A 397 8.03 -22.49 -1.63
C PHE A 397 9.02 -21.75 -2.55
N PRO A 398 10.26 -21.49 -2.13
CA PRO A 398 11.20 -20.68 -2.93
C PRO A 398 11.47 -21.22 -4.34
N GLY A 399 11.35 -22.55 -4.52
CA GLY A 399 11.56 -23.22 -5.82
C GLY A 399 10.56 -22.84 -6.91
N ILE A 400 9.40 -22.27 -6.57
CA ILE A 400 8.40 -21.85 -7.57
C ILE A 400 8.55 -20.38 -7.98
N LEU A 401 9.45 -19.60 -7.37
CA LEU A 401 9.62 -18.15 -7.61
C LEU A 401 9.58 -17.79 -9.11
N LEU A 402 10.49 -18.35 -9.90
CA LEU A 402 10.61 -18.03 -11.33
C LEU A 402 9.40 -18.46 -12.17
N PHE A 403 8.71 -19.54 -11.76
CA PHE A 403 7.47 -19.96 -12.40
C PHE A 403 6.35 -18.96 -12.12
N VAL A 404 6.19 -18.56 -10.86
CA VAL A 404 5.18 -17.61 -10.42
C VAL A 404 5.44 -16.22 -11.01
N MET A 405 6.70 -15.77 -11.07
CA MET A 405 7.05 -14.52 -11.77
C MET A 405 6.62 -14.56 -13.23
N ALA A 406 6.94 -15.64 -13.96
CA ALA A 406 6.54 -15.77 -15.35
C ALA A 406 5.01 -15.83 -15.52
N LEU A 407 4.30 -16.52 -14.62
CA LEU A 407 2.84 -16.54 -14.55
C LEU A 407 2.29 -15.14 -14.35
N THR A 408 2.76 -14.39 -13.37
CA THR A 408 2.31 -13.01 -13.15
C THR A 408 2.61 -12.12 -14.36
N GLY A 409 3.78 -12.28 -14.98
CA GLY A 409 4.13 -11.60 -16.23
C GLY A 409 3.12 -11.89 -17.34
N GLY A 410 2.72 -13.16 -17.49
CA GLY A 410 1.70 -13.56 -18.47
C GLY A 410 0.33 -12.94 -18.22
N ALA A 411 -0.10 -12.91 -16.96
CA ALA A 411 -1.36 -12.29 -16.57
C ALA A 411 -1.38 -10.78 -16.87
N ILE A 412 -0.30 -10.06 -16.52
CA ILE A 412 -0.15 -8.63 -16.85
C ILE A 412 -0.11 -8.41 -18.37
N ALA A 413 0.60 -9.26 -19.12
CA ALA A 413 0.66 -9.11 -20.58
C ALA A 413 -0.73 -9.27 -21.22
N PHE A 414 -1.55 -10.19 -20.72
CA PHE A 414 -2.92 -10.35 -21.18
C PHE A 414 -3.75 -9.08 -20.95
N LEU A 415 -3.72 -8.49 -19.74
CA LEU A 415 -4.40 -7.22 -19.43
C LEU A 415 -3.98 -6.09 -20.38
N VAL A 416 -2.67 -5.97 -20.65
CA VAL A 416 -2.18 -4.92 -21.56
C VAL A 416 -2.71 -5.13 -22.98
N ILE A 417 -2.71 -6.37 -23.46
CA ILE A 417 -3.12 -6.70 -24.83
C ILE A 417 -4.63 -6.56 -25.02
N GLU A 418 -5.42 -7.04 -24.05
CA GLU A 418 -6.88 -7.08 -24.16
C GLU A 418 -7.49 -5.70 -23.92
N GLU A 419 -6.89 -4.88 -23.06
CA GLU A 419 -7.53 -3.65 -22.61
C GLU A 419 -6.72 -2.40 -22.94
N HIS A 420 -5.49 -2.28 -22.45
CA HIS A 420 -4.71 -1.04 -22.60
C HIS A 420 -4.45 -0.68 -24.07
N ILE A 421 -4.02 -1.67 -24.86
CA ILE A 421 -3.73 -1.47 -26.27
C ILE A 421 -5.01 -1.07 -27.04
N PRO A 422 -6.14 -1.77 -26.93
CA PRO A 422 -7.38 -1.34 -27.57
C PRO A 422 -7.90 0.01 -27.05
N ALA A 423 -7.86 0.25 -25.74
CA ALA A 423 -8.40 1.45 -25.12
C ALA A 423 -7.68 2.74 -25.56
N MET A 424 -6.35 2.71 -25.74
CA MET A 424 -5.60 3.86 -26.26
C MET A 424 -5.88 4.18 -27.75
N HIS A 425 -6.62 3.31 -28.45
CA HIS A 425 -7.05 3.47 -29.84
C HIS A 425 -8.54 3.85 -29.98
N THR A 426 -9.25 4.15 -28.90
CA THR A 426 -10.70 4.44 -28.92
C THR A 426 -11.09 5.85 -29.44
N GLY A 427 -10.13 6.68 -29.88
CA GLY A 427 -10.36 8.06 -30.36
C GLY A 427 -9.97 8.32 -31.83
N ARG A 428 -10.24 9.54 -32.35
CA ARG A 428 -9.90 9.93 -33.74
C ARG A 428 -8.40 9.92 -34.06
N HIS A 429 -7.55 10.15 -33.06
CA HIS A 429 -6.10 10.15 -33.17
C HIS A 429 -5.52 9.32 -32.01
N SER A 430 -4.78 8.27 -32.32
CA SER A 430 -4.16 7.36 -31.33
C SER A 430 -2.68 7.63 -31.09
N ASP A 431 -2.04 8.46 -31.92
CA ASP A 431 -0.58 8.70 -31.90
C ASP A 431 -0.06 9.08 -30.51
N LYS A 432 -0.81 9.90 -29.76
CA LYS A 432 -0.41 10.34 -28.41
C LYS A 432 -0.37 9.18 -27.41
N GLY A 433 -1.32 8.27 -27.48
CA GLY A 433 -1.36 7.07 -26.64
C GLY A 433 -0.20 6.13 -26.97
N THR A 434 0.02 5.86 -28.27
CA THR A 434 1.13 5.02 -28.74
C THR A 434 2.50 5.60 -28.39
N LEU A 435 2.70 6.92 -28.54
CA LEU A 435 3.94 7.59 -28.13
C LEU A 435 4.14 7.53 -26.62
N SER A 436 3.07 7.69 -25.84
CA SER A 436 3.12 7.54 -24.39
C SER A 436 3.49 6.11 -23.98
N PHE A 437 2.88 5.11 -24.60
CA PHE A 437 3.23 3.69 -24.41
C PHE A 437 4.71 3.44 -24.66
N ALA A 438 5.22 3.86 -25.82
CA ALA A 438 6.62 3.64 -26.19
C ALA A 438 7.59 4.35 -25.22
N LEU A 439 7.27 5.59 -24.81
CA LEU A 439 8.07 6.36 -23.87
C LEU A 439 8.16 5.65 -22.51
N PHE A 440 7.02 5.26 -21.96
CA PHE A 440 6.97 4.67 -20.62
C PHE A 440 7.46 3.22 -20.59
N PHE A 441 7.29 2.46 -21.67
CA PHE A 441 7.93 1.16 -21.84
C PHE A 441 9.46 1.26 -21.77
N CYS A 442 10.02 2.23 -22.50
CA CYS A 442 11.47 2.50 -22.48
C CYS A 442 11.94 3.05 -21.13
N LEU A 443 11.18 3.94 -20.50
CA LEU A 443 11.50 4.48 -19.19
C LEU A 443 11.57 3.36 -18.14
N MET A 444 10.59 2.46 -18.13
CA MET A 444 10.57 1.32 -17.22
C MET A 444 11.69 0.33 -17.48
N MET A 445 12.03 0.07 -18.75
CA MET A 445 13.22 -0.71 -19.10
C MET A 445 14.48 -0.08 -18.50
N ILE A 446 14.66 1.24 -18.67
CA ILE A 446 15.81 1.95 -18.09
C ILE A 446 15.79 1.78 -16.57
N LEU A 447 14.69 2.10 -15.87
CA LEU A 447 14.61 2.00 -14.41
C LEU A 447 14.91 0.57 -13.89
N THR A 448 14.50 -0.45 -14.64
CA THR A 448 14.74 -1.86 -14.28
C THR A 448 16.21 -2.25 -14.39
N PHE A 449 16.98 -1.66 -15.32
CA PHE A 449 18.36 -2.05 -15.62
C PHE A 449 19.43 -1.02 -15.23
N LEU A 450 19.07 0.23 -14.89
CA LEU A 450 20.01 1.33 -14.63
C LEU A 450 20.96 1.08 -13.43
N SER A 451 20.68 0.08 -12.61
CA SER A 451 21.37 -0.20 -11.34
C SER A 451 22.12 -1.55 -11.32
N ARG A 452 22.20 -2.25 -12.46
CA ARG A 452 22.96 -3.50 -12.59
C ARG A 452 24.42 -3.28 -12.97
#